data_AF-A0A2B7GXK5-F1
#
_entry.id   AF-A0A2B7GXK5-F1
#
_cell.length_a   1.000
_cell.length_b   1.000
_cell.length_c   1.000
_cell.angle_alpha   90.00
_cell.angle_beta   90.00
_cell.angle_gamma   90.00
#
_symmetry.space_group_name_H-M   'P 1'
#
loop_
_entity.id
_entity.type
_entity.pdbx_description
1 polymer ?
#
loop_
_entity_poly.entity_id
_entity_poly.type
_entity_poly.pdbx_seq_one_letter_code
_entity_poly.pdbx_strand_id
1 'polypeptide(L)'
;MTGEQVYVSHAPGDLELAQDLFSTVKNFPFGVHLALEEIESGRSRKRLEGRLANSDVVVAVLTEDAADNTWIDQEIGYAVAKGIPVVPLRDEGVSRRGYVGDVDGLTIDRGDLSVTIFNLLSRLRSELSPLGALSVPNWYIRFPCTIPDCGHPVTLELEHGQTKLWKLHSHGKHLTTSCAVCESTYYFNPATIGFLGRKDGIDRQSPSRSRS
;
A
#
# COMPACT_ATOMS: atom_id res chain seq x y z
N MET A 1 -16.49 -8.49 -3.49
CA MET A 1 -15.43 -7.64 -2.89
C MET A 1 -15.49 -6.31 -3.62
N THR A 2 -16.15 -5.33 -3.04
CA THR A 2 -16.18 -3.96 -3.60
C THR A 2 -15.35 -3.11 -2.65
N GLY A 3 -14.04 -3.37 -2.65
CA GLY A 3 -13.08 -2.47 -2.03
C GLY A 3 -12.58 -1.51 -3.10
N GLU A 4 -12.09 -0.36 -2.67
CA GLU A 4 -11.48 0.64 -3.53
C GLU A 4 -10.33 0.02 -4.35
N GLN A 5 -10.00 0.59 -5.50
CA GLN A 5 -9.01 0.07 -6.43
C GLN A 5 -7.98 1.16 -6.76
N VAL A 6 -6.72 0.89 -6.45
CA VAL A 6 -5.57 1.73 -6.77
C VAL A 6 -4.84 1.13 -7.96
N TYR A 7 -4.73 1.91 -9.05
CA TYR A 7 -3.89 1.56 -10.19
C TYR A 7 -2.53 2.24 -10.05
N VAL A 8 -1.45 1.52 -10.29
CA VAL A 8 -0.08 2.07 -10.24
C VAL A 8 0.52 2.01 -11.63
N SER A 9 0.67 3.19 -12.23
CA SER A 9 1.38 3.40 -13.48
C SER A 9 2.86 3.65 -13.16
N HIS A 10 3.77 2.95 -13.83
CA HIS A 10 5.22 3.06 -13.62
C HIS A 10 5.97 2.62 -14.88
N ALA A 11 7.27 2.93 -14.99
CA ALA A 11 8.09 2.40 -16.08
C ALA A 11 8.56 0.96 -15.80
N PRO A 12 8.94 0.17 -16.82
CA PRO A 12 9.51 -1.16 -16.62
C PRO A 12 10.70 -1.18 -15.65
N GLY A 13 11.58 -0.18 -15.73
CA GLY A 13 12.74 -0.03 -14.83
C GLY A 13 12.36 0.23 -13.37
N ASP A 14 11.15 0.76 -13.11
CA ASP A 14 10.68 1.11 -11.77
C ASP A 14 9.95 -0.01 -11.05
N LEU A 15 9.90 -1.24 -11.62
CA LEU A 15 9.09 -2.32 -11.04
C LEU A 15 9.46 -2.64 -9.60
N GLU A 16 10.76 -2.76 -9.29
CA GLU A 16 11.25 -3.05 -7.94
C GLU A 16 10.86 -1.93 -6.96
N LEU A 17 11.07 -0.67 -7.36
CA LEU A 17 10.68 0.50 -6.58
C LEU A 17 9.16 0.53 -6.32
N ALA A 18 8.35 0.27 -7.35
CA ALA A 18 6.90 0.21 -7.22
C ALA A 18 6.46 -0.95 -6.30
N GLN A 19 7.11 -2.11 -6.38
CA GLN A 19 6.84 -3.23 -5.48
C GLN A 19 7.17 -2.88 -4.03
N ASP A 20 8.30 -2.23 -3.78
CA ASP A 20 8.72 -1.82 -2.43
C ASP A 20 7.75 -0.79 -1.83
N LEU A 21 7.43 0.26 -2.58
CA LEU A 21 6.51 1.32 -2.15
C LEU A 21 5.11 0.81 -1.83
N PHE A 22 4.63 -0.19 -2.57
CA PHE A 22 3.28 -0.75 -2.42
C PHE A 22 3.24 -2.07 -1.65
N SER A 23 4.38 -2.57 -1.15
CA SER A 23 4.49 -3.86 -0.45
C SER A 23 3.57 -3.95 0.76
N THR A 24 3.51 -2.87 1.56
CA THR A 24 2.63 -2.79 2.74
C THR A 24 1.23 -2.28 2.39
N VAL A 25 1.11 -1.44 1.37
CA VAL A 25 -0.16 -0.89 0.86
C VAL A 25 -1.09 -2.01 0.36
N LYS A 26 -0.53 -3.08 -0.23
CA LYS A 26 -1.27 -4.28 -0.67
C LYS A 26 -1.99 -5.04 0.46
N ASN A 27 -1.66 -4.78 1.74
CA ASN A 27 -2.27 -5.47 2.88
C ASN A 27 -3.58 -4.81 3.37
N PHE A 28 -3.96 -3.67 2.79
CA PHE A 28 -5.19 -2.96 3.13
C PHE A 28 -6.42 -3.54 2.41
N PRO A 29 -7.65 -3.24 2.86
CA PRO A 29 -8.88 -3.77 2.26
C PRO A 29 -9.26 -3.13 0.91
N PHE A 30 -8.28 -2.63 0.15
CA PHE A 30 -8.45 -2.12 -1.21
C PHE A 30 -7.48 -2.85 -2.16
N GLY A 31 -7.86 -2.96 -3.44
CA GLY A 31 -7.04 -3.60 -4.46
C GLY A 31 -5.93 -2.68 -4.94
N VAL A 32 -4.73 -3.22 -5.14
CA VAL A 32 -3.60 -2.50 -5.77
C VAL A 32 -3.18 -3.26 -7.02
N HIS A 33 -3.14 -2.59 -8.17
CA HIS A 33 -2.74 -3.17 -9.45
C HIS A 33 -1.52 -2.45 -10.02
N LEU A 34 -0.39 -3.15 -10.17
CA LEU A 34 0.81 -2.63 -10.85
C LEU A 34 0.70 -2.92 -12.35
N ALA A 35 0.82 -1.90 -13.21
CA ALA A 35 0.54 -1.98 -14.64
C ALA A 35 1.40 -3.01 -15.40
N LEU A 36 2.69 -3.12 -15.07
CA LEU A 36 3.65 -3.92 -15.86
C LEU A 36 3.72 -5.40 -15.49
N GLU A 37 3.43 -5.77 -14.23
CA GLU A 37 3.32 -7.17 -13.81
C GLU A 37 2.31 -7.93 -14.70
N GLU A 38 1.29 -7.24 -15.22
CA GLU A 38 0.28 -7.85 -16.10
C GLU A 38 0.73 -8.05 -17.55
N ILE A 39 1.53 -7.13 -18.11
CA ILE A 39 2.02 -7.22 -19.49
C ILE A 39 3.00 -8.41 -19.60
N GLU A 40 3.89 -8.56 -18.61
CA GLU A 40 4.81 -9.70 -18.52
C GLU A 40 4.06 -11.03 -18.28
N SER A 41 2.91 -11.00 -17.60
CA SER A 41 2.03 -12.17 -17.45
C SER A 41 1.23 -12.55 -18.72
N GLY A 42 1.49 -11.88 -19.86
CA GLY A 42 0.87 -12.17 -21.17
C GLY A 42 -0.55 -11.62 -21.34
N ARG A 43 -0.98 -10.66 -20.51
CA ARG A 43 -2.32 -10.04 -20.62
C ARG A 43 -2.34 -8.94 -21.67
N SER A 44 -3.46 -8.80 -22.38
CA SER A 44 -3.61 -7.78 -23.43
C SER A 44 -3.82 -6.39 -22.85
N ARG A 45 -3.36 -5.36 -23.57
CA ARG A 45 -3.46 -3.96 -23.14
C ARG A 45 -4.90 -3.46 -22.96
N LYS A 46 -5.87 -4.05 -23.67
CA LYS A 46 -7.30 -3.80 -23.45
C LYS A 46 -7.76 -4.14 -22.03
N ARG A 47 -7.10 -5.11 -21.38
CA ARG A 47 -7.40 -5.49 -20.00
C ARG A 47 -6.89 -4.44 -19.01
N LEU A 48 -5.75 -3.81 -19.29
CA LEU A 48 -5.23 -2.69 -18.48
C LEU A 48 -6.16 -1.49 -18.52
N GLU A 49 -6.68 -1.14 -19.71
CA GLU A 49 -7.68 -0.08 -19.85
C GLU A 49 -8.91 -0.35 -18.97
N GLY A 50 -9.42 -1.59 -18.99
CA GLY A 50 -10.53 -1.98 -18.13
C GLY A 50 -10.21 -1.86 -16.64
N ARG A 51 -8.98 -2.14 -16.21
CA ARG A 51 -8.56 -1.96 -14.80
C ARG A 51 -8.45 -0.49 -14.43
N LEU A 52 -7.79 0.30 -15.26
CA LEU A 52 -7.64 1.73 -15.10
C LEU A 52 -9.02 2.41 -14.99
N ALA A 53 -9.96 2.06 -15.88
CA ALA A 53 -11.32 2.60 -15.88
C ALA A 53 -12.14 2.24 -14.65
N ASN A 54 -11.81 1.16 -13.96
CA ASN A 54 -12.48 0.72 -12.73
C ASN A 54 -11.68 1.07 -11.46
N SER A 55 -10.67 1.94 -11.58
CA SER A 55 -9.86 2.38 -10.44
C SER A 55 -10.44 3.64 -9.82
N ASP A 56 -10.34 3.74 -8.50
CA ASP A 56 -10.76 4.90 -7.73
C ASP A 56 -9.65 5.95 -7.67
N VAL A 57 -8.39 5.53 -7.72
CA VAL A 57 -7.20 6.40 -7.75
C VAL A 57 -6.12 5.79 -8.64
N VAL A 58 -5.39 6.65 -9.35
CA VAL A 58 -4.17 6.29 -10.09
C VAL A 58 -2.97 6.89 -9.39
N VAL A 59 -1.96 6.08 -9.09
CA VAL A 59 -0.65 6.56 -8.67
C VAL A 59 0.30 6.46 -9.86
N ALA A 60 0.89 7.57 -10.27
CA ALA A 60 1.88 7.61 -11.35
C ALA A 60 3.29 7.74 -10.76
N VAL A 61 4.11 6.70 -10.90
CA VAL A 61 5.53 6.70 -10.52
C VAL A 61 6.34 7.34 -11.64
N LEU A 62 6.90 8.51 -11.37
CA LEU A 62 7.56 9.40 -12.32
C LEU A 62 9.04 9.57 -11.96
N THR A 63 9.85 8.58 -12.29
CA THR A 63 11.32 8.63 -12.21
C THR A 63 11.91 9.10 -13.55
N GLU A 64 13.24 9.08 -13.67
CA GLU A 64 13.91 9.29 -14.97
C GLU A 64 13.48 8.24 -16.02
N ASP A 65 13.30 6.98 -15.62
CA ASP A 65 12.88 5.90 -16.53
C ASP A 65 11.44 6.08 -17.05
N ALA A 66 10.62 6.83 -16.31
CA ALA A 66 9.26 7.18 -16.70
C ALA A 66 9.18 8.40 -17.63
N ALA A 67 10.22 9.25 -17.68
CA ALA A 67 10.16 10.57 -18.31
C ALA A 67 9.81 10.56 -19.80
N ASP A 68 10.25 9.52 -20.52
CA ASP A 68 10.01 9.35 -21.97
C ASP A 68 9.03 8.20 -22.27
N ASN A 69 8.36 7.66 -21.24
CA ASN A 69 7.46 6.52 -21.39
C ASN A 69 6.05 6.99 -21.79
N THR A 70 5.83 7.05 -23.11
CA THR A 70 4.53 7.39 -23.73
C THR A 70 3.32 6.62 -23.20
N TRP A 71 3.50 5.44 -22.61
CA TRP A 71 2.37 4.68 -22.04
C TRP A 71 1.89 5.23 -20.71
N ILE A 72 2.82 5.69 -19.87
CA ILE A 72 2.49 6.35 -18.61
C ILE A 72 1.68 7.62 -18.91
N ASP A 73 2.10 8.41 -19.91
CA ASP A 73 1.37 9.58 -20.36
C ASP A 73 -0.05 9.25 -20.84
N GLN A 74 -0.23 8.14 -21.56
CA GLN A 74 -1.55 7.69 -22.00
C GLN A 74 -2.44 7.25 -20.84
N GLU A 75 -1.88 6.52 -19.86
CA GLU A 75 -2.61 6.08 -18.67
C GLU A 75 -3.04 7.28 -17.81
N ILE A 76 -2.14 8.23 -17.59
CA ILE A 76 -2.43 9.51 -16.91
C ILE A 76 -3.51 10.27 -17.68
N GLY A 77 -3.35 10.44 -18.99
CA GLY A 77 -4.30 11.17 -19.83
C GLY A 77 -5.69 10.53 -19.81
N TYR A 78 -5.77 9.21 -19.84
CA TYR A 78 -7.01 8.47 -19.73
C TYR A 78 -7.67 8.67 -18.36
N ALA A 79 -6.91 8.55 -17.27
CA ALA A 79 -7.39 8.75 -15.91
C ALA A 79 -7.99 10.15 -15.73
N VAL A 80 -7.25 11.18 -16.18
CA VAL A 80 -7.70 12.57 -16.14
C VAL A 80 -8.97 12.78 -16.98
N ALA A 81 -9.02 12.21 -18.19
CA ALA A 81 -10.22 12.29 -19.05
C ALA A 81 -11.44 11.60 -18.43
N LYS A 82 -11.25 10.61 -17.57
CA LYS A 82 -12.30 9.91 -16.83
C LYS A 82 -12.64 10.55 -15.47
N GLY A 83 -11.92 11.58 -15.06
CA GLY A 83 -12.07 12.21 -13.75
C GLY A 83 -11.58 11.35 -12.59
N ILE A 84 -10.70 10.38 -12.85
CA ILE A 84 -10.06 9.56 -11.83
C ILE A 84 -8.90 10.37 -11.23
N PRO A 85 -8.84 10.58 -9.89
CA PRO A 85 -7.73 11.26 -9.24
C PRO A 85 -6.38 10.62 -9.59
N VAL A 86 -5.42 11.45 -9.98
CA VAL A 86 -4.03 11.03 -10.22
C VAL A 86 -3.15 11.58 -9.10
N VAL A 87 -2.41 10.70 -8.44
CA VAL A 87 -1.40 11.03 -7.42
C VAL A 87 -0.01 10.81 -8.04
N PRO A 88 0.71 11.88 -8.43
CA PRO A 88 2.08 11.75 -8.91
C PRO A 88 3.01 11.40 -7.75
N LEU A 89 3.90 10.43 -7.95
CA LEU A 89 4.98 10.06 -7.04
C LEU A 89 6.30 10.14 -7.82
N ARG A 90 7.15 11.12 -7.52
CA ARG A 90 8.28 11.49 -8.40
C ARG A 90 9.61 11.56 -7.67
N ASP A 91 10.70 11.33 -8.39
CA ASP A 91 12.03 11.68 -7.88
C ASP A 91 12.18 13.20 -7.72
N GLU A 92 13.13 13.61 -6.88
CA GLU A 92 13.53 15.01 -6.78
C GLU A 92 14.12 15.47 -8.12
N GLY A 93 13.73 16.66 -8.58
CA GLY A 93 14.22 17.24 -9.84
C GLY A 93 13.52 16.76 -11.12
N VAL A 94 12.70 15.70 -11.06
CA VAL A 94 11.90 15.27 -12.23
C VAL A 94 10.75 16.26 -12.47
N SER A 95 10.73 16.87 -13.66
CA SER A 95 9.76 17.92 -13.99
C SER A 95 8.35 17.35 -14.14
N ARG A 96 7.36 18.07 -13.62
CA ARG A 96 5.94 17.80 -13.87
C ARG A 96 5.63 18.21 -15.34
N ARG A 97 5.32 17.24 -16.20
CA ARG A 97 4.91 17.50 -17.60
C ARG A 97 3.51 16.97 -17.84
N GLY A 98 2.88 17.45 -18.92
CA GLY A 98 1.54 16.99 -19.32
C GLY A 98 0.48 17.26 -18.25
N TYR A 99 -0.51 16.36 -18.14
CA TYR A 99 -1.66 16.54 -17.26
C TYR A 99 -1.35 16.49 -15.75
N VAL A 100 -0.15 16.06 -15.36
CA VAL A 100 0.33 16.09 -13.96
C VAL A 100 1.19 17.30 -13.64
N GLY A 101 1.36 18.22 -14.60
CA GLY A 101 2.09 19.49 -14.47
C GLY A 101 1.74 20.27 -13.22
N ASP A 102 0.44 20.46 -13.01
CA ASP A 102 -0.10 21.30 -11.93
C ASP A 102 -0.66 20.48 -10.75
N VAL A 103 -0.54 19.15 -10.81
CA VAL A 103 -1.09 18.26 -9.78
C VAL A 103 -0.09 18.13 -8.62
N ASP A 104 -0.56 18.40 -7.41
CA ASP A 104 0.23 18.15 -6.21
C ASP A 104 0.49 16.66 -6.05
N GLY A 105 1.77 16.33 -5.94
CA GLY A 105 2.26 14.97 -5.84
C GLY A 105 3.34 14.83 -4.78
N LEU A 106 3.68 13.59 -4.49
CA LEU A 106 4.64 13.18 -3.49
C LEU A 106 6.04 13.09 -4.10
N THR A 107 7.05 13.43 -3.32
CA THR A 107 8.46 13.21 -3.69
C THR A 107 8.94 11.89 -3.09
N ILE A 108 9.66 11.09 -3.88
CA ILE A 108 10.32 9.86 -3.46
C ILE A 108 11.60 10.24 -2.73
N ASP A 109 11.66 9.90 -1.45
CA ASP A 109 12.88 9.95 -0.66
C ASP A 109 13.61 8.61 -0.81
N ARG A 110 14.63 8.58 -1.67
CA ARG A 110 15.46 7.39 -1.88
C ARG A 110 16.38 7.06 -0.70
N GLY A 111 16.61 8.01 0.21
CA GLY A 111 17.36 7.79 1.45
C GLY A 111 16.52 7.15 2.55
N ASP A 112 15.21 7.41 2.55
CA ASP A 112 14.26 6.79 3.47
C ASP A 112 12.88 6.57 2.81
N LEU A 113 12.70 5.38 2.20
CA LEU A 113 11.43 5.00 1.60
C LEU A 113 10.28 4.93 2.63
N SER A 114 10.56 4.82 3.93
CA SER A 114 9.51 4.80 4.96
C SER A 114 8.74 6.12 5.01
N VAL A 115 9.43 7.24 4.80
CA VAL A 115 8.82 8.58 4.67
C VAL A 115 7.90 8.59 3.45
N THR A 116 8.39 8.06 2.32
CA THR A 116 7.64 8.01 1.07
C THR A 116 6.38 7.17 1.20
N ILE A 117 6.49 5.96 1.75
CA ILE A 117 5.37 5.05 2.00
C ILE A 117 4.36 5.69 2.96
N PHE A 118 4.83 6.33 4.03
CA PHE A 118 3.96 7.04 4.96
C PHE A 118 3.17 8.14 4.26
N ASN A 119 3.82 8.98 3.47
CA ASN A 119 3.17 10.05 2.72
C ASN A 119 2.20 9.51 1.66
N LEU A 120 2.55 8.39 1.01
CA LEU A 120 1.68 7.69 0.06
C LEU A 120 0.41 7.18 0.75
N LEU A 121 0.54 6.47 1.87
CA LEU A 121 -0.61 6.03 2.68
C LEU A 121 -1.46 7.22 3.13
N SER A 122 -0.82 8.31 3.54
CA SER A 122 -1.48 9.55 3.93
C SER A 122 -2.35 10.11 2.80
N ARG A 123 -1.78 10.17 1.59
CA ARG A 123 -2.45 10.73 0.42
C ARG A 123 -3.56 9.81 -0.07
N LEU A 124 -3.30 8.50 -0.19
CA LEU A 124 -4.31 7.51 -0.56
C LEU A 124 -5.49 7.54 0.41
N ARG A 125 -5.25 7.67 1.72
CA ARG A 125 -6.33 7.82 2.70
C ARG A 125 -7.16 9.08 2.50
N SER A 126 -6.56 10.16 2.02
CA SER A 126 -7.26 11.40 1.72
C SER A 126 -8.04 11.33 0.40
N GLU A 127 -7.53 10.64 -0.61
CA GLU A 127 -8.21 10.49 -1.91
C GLU A 127 -9.38 9.49 -1.82
N LEU A 128 -9.19 8.41 -1.05
CA LEU A 128 -10.20 7.37 -0.84
C LEU A 128 -11.22 7.73 0.26
N SER A 129 -11.18 8.95 0.82
CA SER A 129 -12.09 9.42 1.88
C SER A 129 -12.64 10.82 1.55
N PRO A 130 -13.97 11.09 1.65
CA PRO A 130 -14.97 10.40 2.48
C PRO A 130 -16.28 10.08 1.71
N LEU A 131 -16.63 8.79 1.52
CA LEU A 131 -17.92 8.40 0.95
C LEU A 131 -18.67 7.43 1.88
N GLY A 132 -19.50 7.98 2.78
CA GLY A 132 -20.58 7.23 3.45
C GLY A 132 -20.81 7.56 4.93
N ALA A 133 -22.07 7.85 5.29
CA ALA A 133 -22.54 8.49 6.53
C ALA A 133 -22.45 7.66 7.84
N LEU A 134 -21.62 6.63 7.92
CA LEU A 134 -21.37 5.85 9.14
C LEU A 134 -19.87 5.66 9.37
N SER A 135 -19.24 6.82 9.63
CA SER A 135 -18.08 7.03 10.51
C SER A 135 -16.83 6.16 10.32
N VAL A 136 -15.80 6.84 9.79
CA VAL A 136 -14.37 6.50 9.77
C VAL A 136 -14.03 5.34 8.83
N PRO A 137 -13.11 5.50 7.86
CA PRO A 137 -12.64 4.30 7.19
C PRO A 137 -11.87 3.51 8.27
N ASN A 138 -12.38 2.34 8.64
CA ASN A 138 -11.67 1.39 9.49
C ASN A 138 -10.50 0.86 8.64
N TRP A 139 -9.43 1.63 8.58
CA TRP A 139 -8.17 1.20 7.98
C TRP A 139 -7.66 0.11 8.91
N TYR A 140 -7.84 -1.14 8.50
CA TYR A 140 -7.32 -2.28 9.23
C TYR A 140 -6.50 -3.14 8.30
N ILE A 141 -5.58 -3.89 8.88
CA ILE A 141 -4.91 -4.99 8.18
C ILE A 141 -5.38 -6.27 8.82
N ARG A 142 -5.84 -7.21 7.99
CA ARG A 142 -6.25 -8.54 8.43
C ARG A 142 -5.30 -9.57 7.84
N PHE A 143 -4.74 -10.40 8.70
CA PHE A 143 -3.76 -11.42 8.32
C PHE A 143 -3.98 -12.71 9.13
N PRO A 144 -3.63 -13.89 8.60
CA PRO A 144 -3.65 -15.11 9.39
C PRO A 144 -2.54 -15.08 10.44
N CYS A 145 -2.85 -15.52 11.66
CA CYS A 145 -1.85 -15.73 12.70
C CYS A 145 -0.77 -16.67 12.18
N THR A 146 0.50 -16.24 12.25
CA THR A 146 1.65 -16.96 11.70
C THR A 146 2.24 -17.98 12.68
N ILE A 147 1.61 -18.20 13.85
CA ILE A 147 1.99 -19.27 14.79
C ILE A 147 1.60 -20.62 14.17
N PRO A 148 2.50 -21.62 14.17
CA PRO A 148 2.17 -22.97 13.70
C PRO A 148 0.85 -23.47 14.29
N ASP A 149 0.02 -24.08 13.45
CA ASP A 149 -1.28 -24.67 13.83
C ASP A 149 -2.34 -23.71 14.39
N CYS A 150 -2.08 -22.39 14.45
CA CYS A 150 -3.07 -21.40 14.87
C CYS A 150 -3.93 -20.92 13.69
N GLY A 151 -3.31 -20.25 12.71
CA GLY A 151 -3.98 -19.72 11.51
C GLY A 151 -5.12 -18.71 11.76
N HIS A 152 -5.44 -18.41 13.03
CA HIS A 152 -6.59 -17.58 13.38
C HIS A 152 -6.45 -16.17 12.80
N PRO A 153 -7.49 -15.59 12.20
CA PRO A 153 -7.41 -14.24 11.66
C PRO A 153 -7.09 -13.23 12.78
N VAL A 154 -6.09 -12.39 12.54
CA VAL A 154 -5.71 -11.27 13.41
C VAL A 154 -5.99 -9.97 12.65
N THR A 155 -6.53 -8.99 13.36
CA THR A 155 -6.82 -7.66 12.81
C THR A 155 -5.99 -6.61 13.55
N LEU A 156 -5.25 -5.81 12.80
CA LEU A 156 -4.65 -4.58 13.29
C LEU A 156 -5.56 -3.41 12.89
N GLU A 157 -6.29 -2.85 13.85
CA GLU A 157 -7.08 -1.63 13.65
C GLU A 157 -6.18 -0.40 13.68
N LEU A 158 -6.25 0.48 12.67
CA LEU A 158 -5.49 1.72 12.61
C LEU A 158 -6.34 2.88 13.08
N GLU A 159 -6.62 2.91 14.39
CA GLU A 159 -7.44 3.94 15.04
C GLU A 159 -6.79 5.33 15.09
N HIS A 160 -5.52 5.44 14.67
CA HIS A 160 -4.76 6.66 14.77
C HIS A 160 -4.78 7.46 13.47
N GLY A 161 -4.97 8.77 13.60
CA GLY A 161 -4.70 9.70 12.51
C GLY A 161 -3.23 9.67 12.11
N GLN A 162 -2.97 10.05 10.86
CA GLN A 162 -1.66 10.01 10.23
C GLN A 162 -0.57 10.74 11.04
N THR A 163 -0.88 11.92 11.58
CA THR A 163 0.04 12.69 12.46
C THR A 163 0.45 11.90 13.72
N LYS A 164 -0.48 11.14 14.30
CA LYS A 164 -0.20 10.33 15.49
C LYS A 164 0.62 9.10 15.13
N LEU A 165 0.37 8.48 13.98
CA LEU A 165 1.20 7.40 13.45
C LEU A 165 2.65 7.85 13.23
N TRP A 166 2.87 9.02 12.62
CA TRP A 166 4.20 9.59 12.45
C TRP A 166 4.91 9.80 13.79
N LYS A 167 4.20 10.36 14.78
CA LYS A 167 4.76 10.60 16.12
C LYS A 167 5.16 9.31 16.83
N LEU A 168 4.40 8.23 16.64
CA LEU A 168 4.77 6.92 17.17
C LEU A 168 6.06 6.41 16.51
N HIS A 169 6.14 6.50 15.18
CA HIS A 169 7.34 6.12 14.42
C HIS A 169 8.57 6.91 14.87
N SER A 170 8.48 8.24 14.94
CA SER A 170 9.60 9.11 15.34
C SER A 170 10.07 8.88 16.79
N HIS A 171 9.23 8.29 17.64
CA HIS A 171 9.57 7.95 19.02
C HIS A 171 9.99 6.47 19.19
N GLY A 172 10.18 5.72 18.09
CA GLY A 172 10.55 4.30 18.13
C GLY A 172 9.48 3.41 18.76
N LYS A 173 8.21 3.82 18.73
CA LYS A 173 7.09 3.01 19.21
C LYS A 173 6.55 2.13 18.08
N HIS A 174 5.89 1.04 18.46
CA HIS A 174 5.29 0.10 17.51
C HIS A 174 3.77 0.14 17.63
N LEU A 175 3.10 -0.14 16.50
CA LEU A 175 1.71 -0.59 16.54
C LEU A 175 1.69 -2.06 16.96
N THR A 176 0.67 -2.44 17.72
CA THR A 176 0.55 -3.82 18.22
C THR A 176 -0.86 -4.34 18.11
N THR A 177 -0.99 -5.62 17.78
CA THR A 177 -2.23 -6.39 17.91
C THR A 177 -1.88 -7.80 18.35
N SER A 178 -2.82 -8.51 18.98
CA SER A 178 -2.60 -9.85 19.52
C SER A 178 -3.61 -10.84 18.96
N CYS A 179 -3.16 -12.07 18.74
CA CYS A 179 -4.05 -13.15 18.35
C CYS A 179 -4.95 -13.54 19.53
N ALA A 180 -6.27 -13.55 19.32
CA ALA A 180 -7.24 -13.90 20.35
C ALA A 180 -7.16 -15.37 20.81
N VAL A 181 -6.46 -16.25 20.08
CA VAL A 181 -6.38 -17.69 20.36
C VAL A 181 -5.08 -18.09 21.04
N CYS A 182 -3.93 -17.70 20.46
CA CYS A 182 -2.61 -18.09 20.97
C CYS A 182 -1.90 -16.96 21.72
N GLU A 183 -2.53 -15.80 21.85
CA GLU A 183 -2.03 -14.63 22.60
C GLU A 183 -0.69 -14.06 22.09
N SER A 184 -0.20 -14.54 20.94
CA SER A 184 0.97 -13.96 20.27
C SER A 184 0.71 -12.52 19.89
N THR A 185 1.69 -11.65 20.15
CA THR A 185 1.63 -10.21 19.90
C THR A 185 2.48 -9.86 18.69
N TYR A 186 1.89 -9.14 17.75
CA TYR A 186 2.51 -8.71 16.51
C TYR A 186 2.88 -7.24 16.62
N TYR A 187 4.04 -6.87 16.07
CA TYR A 187 4.56 -5.51 16.08
C TYR A 187 4.68 -5.00 14.65
N PHE A 188 4.25 -3.76 14.43
CA PHE A 188 4.27 -3.12 13.13
C PHE A 188 4.89 -1.73 13.20
N ASN A 189 5.57 -1.33 12.12
CA ASN A 189 6.11 0.01 11.96
C ASN A 189 4.94 1.00 11.78
N PRO A 190 4.79 2.04 12.61
CA PRO A 190 3.67 2.97 12.47
C PRO A 190 3.68 3.81 11.18
N ALA A 191 4.85 4.00 10.55
CA ALA A 191 4.97 4.79 9.32
C ALA A 191 4.53 4.00 8.09
N THR A 192 5.00 2.76 7.96
CA THR A 192 4.78 1.91 6.78
C THR A 192 3.69 0.86 6.97
N ILE A 193 3.28 0.62 8.22
CA ILE A 193 2.46 -0.52 8.65
C ILE A 193 3.10 -1.88 8.28
N GLY A 194 4.41 -1.88 8.03
CA GLY A 194 5.17 -3.10 7.79
C GLY A 194 5.33 -3.93 9.05
N PHE A 195 5.27 -5.25 8.91
CA PHE A 195 5.52 -6.19 10.00
C PHE A 195 6.98 -6.09 10.48
N LEU A 196 7.17 -5.88 11.77
CA LEU A 196 8.50 -5.79 12.40
C LEU A 196 8.90 -7.10 13.10
N GLY A 197 7.91 -7.84 13.59
CA GLY A 197 8.17 -9.05 14.35
C GLY A 197 6.98 -9.47 15.18
N ARG A 198 7.12 -10.62 15.82
CA ARG A 198 6.10 -11.21 16.69
C ARG A 198 6.76 -11.70 17.97
N LYS A 199 6.06 -11.54 19.09
CA LYS A 199 6.35 -12.20 20.35
C LYS A 199 5.32 -13.30 20.55
N ASP A 200 5.78 -14.53 20.65
CA ASP A 200 4.91 -15.68 20.85
C ASP A 200 4.23 -15.59 22.23
N GLY A 201 2.97 -16.02 22.29
CA GLY A 201 2.20 -16.08 23.53
C GLY A 201 2.64 -17.26 24.39
N ILE A 202 1.84 -17.64 25.39
CA ILE A 202 2.16 -18.77 26.26
C ILE A 202 2.30 -20.04 25.42
N ASP A 203 3.48 -20.67 25.50
CA ASP A 203 3.81 -21.92 24.86
C ASP A 203 2.85 -23.01 25.36
N ARG A 204 1.79 -23.29 24.58
CA ARG A 204 0.98 -24.48 24.82
C ARG A 204 1.81 -25.68 24.38
N GLN A 205 2.66 -26.13 25.30
CA GLN A 205 3.50 -27.32 25.18
C GLN A 205 2.80 -28.39 24.34
N SER A 206 3.46 -28.76 23.23
CA SER A 206 3.21 -29.99 22.51
C SER A 206 3.08 -31.15 23.51
N PRO A 207 2.06 -32.02 23.41
CA PRO A 207 1.97 -33.16 24.30
C PRO A 207 3.22 -34.01 24.09
N SER A 208 3.98 -34.15 25.17
CA SER A 208 5.11 -35.06 25.27
C SER A 208 4.72 -36.42 24.71
N ARG A 209 5.23 -36.78 23.53
CA ARG A 209 5.18 -38.17 23.06
C ARG A 209 6.05 -38.98 24.01
N SER A 210 5.39 -39.57 24.99
CA SER A 210 5.89 -40.65 25.84
C SER A 210 6.57 -41.69 24.97
N ARG A 211 7.86 -41.89 25.20
CA ARG A 211 8.59 -43.07 24.74
C ARG A 211 7.90 -44.31 25.31
N SER A 212 7.57 -45.25 24.45
CA SER A 212 7.32 -46.65 24.77
C SER A 212 8.07 -47.48 23.75
#